data_AF-A0A8J1VVG1-F1
#
_entry.id   AF-A0A8J1VVG1-F1
#
_cell.length_a   1.000
_cell.length_b   1.000
_cell.length_c   1.000
_cell.angle_alpha   90.00
_cell.angle_beta   90.00
_cell.angle_gamma   90.00
#
_symmetry.space_group_name_H-M   'P 1'
#
loop_
_entity.id
_entity.type
_entity.pdbx_description
1 polymer ?
#
loop_
_entity_poly.entity_id
_entity_poly.type
_entity_poly.pdbx_seq_one_letter_code
_entity_poly.pdbx_strand_id
1 'polypeptide(L)'
;MPEEGEEGPPAGGEETIIPETGLHVTYTPEWIETWNKNPTETSIHELRELSVTILFRDEILADFIYYNLMHCRSICLSTMGTAIFCTVMESLALSMTEASSSFEVLFKTFADHMKRHQDAGYFTAEEAKLMVDYAMGTFFKHFTLYRMCLDFVQKPARRFMCEVALEEPSFPPPVLVGAENISEKARQEAAAADLPAESAGGEAKGGEAEEVVYDGNELSPEKKKILDMKIAESEGRIRNKLGDLLERTTKG
;
A
#
# COMPACT_ATOMS: atom_id res chain seq x y z
N MET A 1 57.09 25.18 25.83
CA MET A 1 55.80 24.57 26.17
C MET A 1 54.76 25.22 25.28
N PRO A 2 54.37 24.59 24.16
CA PRO A 2 53.16 24.96 23.44
C PRO A 2 51.98 24.13 23.97
N GLU A 3 50.86 24.82 24.17
CA GLU A 3 49.59 24.25 24.65
C GLU A 3 49.01 23.27 23.63
N GLU A 4 48.63 22.08 24.11
CA GLU A 4 47.84 21.10 23.38
C GLU A 4 46.40 21.60 23.34
N GLY A 5 45.94 22.00 22.16
CA GLY A 5 44.52 22.27 21.90
C GLY A 5 43.78 20.95 21.78
N GLU A 6 42.86 20.68 22.69
CA GLU A 6 41.86 19.61 22.58
C GLU A 6 40.96 19.87 21.36
N GLU A 7 41.15 19.08 20.31
CA GLU A 7 40.16 18.92 19.24
C GLU A 7 38.93 18.20 19.81
N GLY A 8 37.84 18.96 20.00
CA GLY A 8 36.53 18.37 20.27
C GLY A 8 36.06 17.48 19.11
N PRO A 9 35.21 16.46 19.39
CA PRO A 9 34.73 15.55 18.36
C PRO A 9 33.95 16.32 17.29
N PRO A 10 34.12 15.98 16.00
CA PRO A 10 33.42 16.68 14.92
C PRO A 10 31.91 16.55 15.08
N ALA A 11 31.22 17.70 14.96
CA ALA A 11 29.77 17.79 14.93
C ALA A 11 29.19 16.90 13.83
N GLY A 12 28.06 16.24 14.13
CA GLY A 12 27.45 15.17 13.34
C GLY A 12 27.28 15.51 11.86
N GLY A 13 28.22 15.02 11.06
CA GLY A 13 28.09 14.99 9.61
C GLY A 13 27.25 13.80 9.19
N GLU A 14 26.35 14.00 8.23
CA GLU A 14 25.68 12.91 7.53
C GLU A 14 26.73 11.98 6.91
N GLU A 15 26.87 10.77 7.44
CA GLU A 15 27.72 9.75 6.83
C GLU A 15 26.99 9.16 5.62
N THR A 16 27.22 9.77 4.46
CA THR A 16 26.82 9.17 3.19
C THR A 16 27.76 8.02 2.88
N ILE A 17 27.34 6.80 3.18
CA ILE A 17 28.06 5.60 2.76
C ILE A 17 27.65 5.31 1.32
N ILE A 18 28.62 5.36 0.40
CA ILE A 18 28.42 4.92 -0.97
C ILE A 18 28.84 3.45 -1.01
N PRO A 19 27.90 2.47 -0.95
CA PRO A 19 28.23 1.09 -1.22
C PRO A 19 28.86 0.96 -2.61
N GLU A 20 29.76 -0.02 -2.77
CA GLU A 20 30.45 -0.32 -4.05
C GLU A 20 29.50 -0.61 -5.21
N THR A 21 28.20 -0.73 -4.93
CA THR A 21 27.13 -0.94 -5.90
C THR A 21 26.70 0.32 -6.65
N GLY A 22 27.24 1.50 -6.31
CA GLY A 22 26.93 2.77 -6.96
C GLY A 22 25.56 3.36 -6.58
N LEU A 23 24.85 2.72 -5.63
CA LEU A 23 23.62 3.25 -5.07
C LEU A 23 24.01 4.22 -3.93
N HIS A 24 23.60 5.48 -4.00
CA HIS A 24 23.81 6.41 -2.90
C HIS A 24 22.82 6.06 -1.78
N VAL A 25 23.32 5.43 -0.70
CA VAL A 25 22.52 5.17 0.49
C VAL A 25 22.88 6.23 1.53
N THR A 26 22.04 7.25 1.64
CA THR A 26 22.18 8.28 2.68
C THR A 26 21.60 7.75 3.99
N TYR A 27 22.46 7.46 4.96
CA TYR A 27 22.05 7.15 6.32
C TYR A 27 22.22 8.41 7.17
N THR A 28 21.11 8.98 7.62
CA THR A 28 21.17 9.95 8.71
C THR A 28 21.13 9.19 10.05
N PRO A 29 21.88 9.62 11.07
CA PRO A 29 21.78 9.05 12.43
C PRO A 29 20.33 9.04 12.96
N GLU A 30 19.56 10.05 12.55
CA GLU A 30 18.13 10.22 12.84
C GLU A 30 17.29 9.07 12.29
N TRP A 31 17.64 8.52 11.13
CA TRP A 31 16.95 7.39 10.53
C TRP A 31 17.11 6.13 11.37
N ILE A 32 18.33 5.87 11.88
CA ILE A 32 18.61 4.75 12.78
C ILE A 32 17.86 4.91 14.11
N GLU A 33 17.83 6.12 14.64
CA GLU A 33 17.10 6.41 15.87
C GLU A 33 15.59 6.22 15.71
N THR A 34 15.03 6.67 14.58
CA THR A 34 13.61 6.50 14.23
C THR A 34 13.25 5.03 14.02
N TRP A 35 14.12 4.27 13.35
CA TRP A 35 13.97 2.83 13.20
C TRP A 35 13.82 2.12 14.54
N ASN A 36 14.66 2.47 15.51
CA ASN A 36 14.65 1.89 16.85
C ASN A 36 13.42 2.30 17.67
N LYS A 37 12.85 3.49 17.45
CA LYS A 37 11.75 4.06 18.25
C LYS A 37 10.33 3.62 17.85
N ASN A 38 10.19 2.65 16.94
CA ASN A 38 8.94 2.34 16.20
C ASN A 38 8.56 3.52 15.30
N PRO A 39 8.87 3.47 13.99
CA PRO A 39 8.52 4.56 13.09
C PRO A 39 7.00 4.73 13.08
N THR A 40 6.54 5.95 13.38
CA THR A 40 5.16 6.37 13.07
C THR A 40 5.14 6.97 11.67
N GLU A 41 3.98 6.96 11.02
CA GLU A 41 3.77 7.58 9.70
C GLU A 41 4.25 9.04 9.68
N THR A 42 3.94 9.79 10.74
CA THR A 42 4.39 11.18 10.94
C THR A 42 5.92 11.33 10.93
N SER A 43 6.64 10.41 11.58
CA SER A 43 8.11 10.47 11.66
C SER A 43 8.79 10.28 10.30
N ILE A 44 8.14 9.58 9.36
CA ILE A 44 8.70 9.33 8.02
C ILE A 44 8.55 10.57 7.14
N HIS A 45 7.45 11.30 7.26
CA HIS A 45 7.28 12.57 6.57
C HIS A 45 8.33 13.60 7.01
N GLU A 46 8.61 13.66 8.31
CA GLU A 46 9.64 14.53 8.90
C GLU A 46 11.04 14.16 8.41
N LEU A 47 11.39 12.87 8.40
CA LEU A 47 12.68 12.35 7.92
C LEU A 47 12.99 12.68 6.47
N ARG A 48 11.98 13.00 5.65
CA ARG A 48 12.16 13.29 4.23
C ARG A 48 12.13 14.76 3.88
N GLU A 49 12.04 15.64 4.87
CA GLU A 49 11.88 17.08 4.66
C GLU A 49 10.76 17.40 3.65
N LEU A 50 9.71 16.55 3.60
CA LEU A 50 8.62 16.74 2.66
C LEU A 50 7.92 18.06 3.00
N SER A 51 8.01 19.02 2.09
CA SER A 51 7.48 20.36 2.26
C SER A 51 5.96 20.35 2.44
N VAL A 52 5.42 21.36 3.13
CA VAL A 52 3.97 21.55 3.41
C VAL A 52 3.08 21.58 2.16
N THR A 53 3.66 21.69 0.97
CA THR A 53 2.97 21.45 -0.31
C THR A 53 3.13 20.00 -0.73
N ILE A 54 2.53 19.11 0.06
CA ILE A 54 2.54 17.67 -0.22
C ILE A 54 1.78 17.44 -1.53
N LEU A 55 2.48 17.02 -2.57
CA LEU A 55 1.83 16.51 -3.76
C LEU A 55 1.34 15.09 -3.46
N PHE A 56 0.19 14.68 -4.02
CA PHE A 56 -0.36 13.31 -3.87
C PHE A 56 0.68 12.20 -4.13
N ARG A 57 1.66 12.47 -5.01
CA ARG A 57 2.80 11.59 -5.26
C ARG A 57 3.64 11.33 -4.00
N ASP A 58 3.89 12.37 -3.22
CA ASP A 58 4.76 12.31 -2.05
C ASP A 58 4.06 11.53 -0.91
N GLU A 59 2.74 11.62 -0.80
CA GLU A 59 1.94 10.78 0.11
C GLU A 59 2.09 9.30 -0.26
N ILE A 60 1.89 8.96 -1.55
CA ILE A 60 2.05 7.58 -2.03
C ILE A 60 3.47 7.06 -1.79
N LEU A 61 4.49 7.89 -2.04
CA LEU A 61 5.88 7.49 -1.82
C LEU A 61 6.19 7.34 -0.32
N ALA A 62 5.65 8.19 0.54
CA ALA A 62 5.79 8.08 1.99
C ALA A 62 5.16 6.78 2.50
N ASP A 63 3.92 6.48 2.10
CA ASP A 63 3.23 5.22 2.43
C ASP A 63 4.03 4.02 1.94
N PHE A 64 4.48 4.07 0.68
CA PHE A 64 5.27 3.00 0.08
C PHE A 64 6.53 2.70 0.89
N ILE A 65 7.27 3.74 1.31
CA ILE A 65 8.47 3.59 2.13
C ILE A 65 8.12 3.09 3.53
N TYR A 66 7.06 3.60 4.15
CA TYR A 66 6.59 3.13 5.46
C TYR A 66 6.31 1.63 5.44
N TYR A 67 5.58 1.13 4.45
CA TYR A 67 5.27 -0.29 4.36
C TYR A 67 6.50 -1.15 4.07
N ASN A 68 7.46 -0.66 3.28
CA ASN A 68 8.75 -1.33 3.09
C ASN A 68 9.51 -1.47 4.41
N LEU A 69 9.57 -0.39 5.22
CA LEU A 69 10.20 -0.38 6.54
C LEU A 69 9.53 -1.38 7.48
N MET A 70 8.20 -1.36 7.54
CA MET A 70 7.42 -2.28 8.37
C MET A 70 7.65 -3.74 7.98
N HIS A 71 7.77 -4.02 6.68
CA HIS A 71 8.11 -5.35 6.19
C HIS A 71 9.52 -5.77 6.63
N CYS A 72 10.54 -4.95 6.38
CA CYS A 72 11.92 -5.24 6.81
C CYS A 72 12.00 -5.53 8.32
N ARG A 73 11.23 -4.78 9.11
CA ARG A 73 11.14 -5.00 10.56
C ARG A 73 10.49 -6.33 10.90
N SER A 74 9.44 -6.71 10.19
CA SER A 74 8.72 -7.98 10.42
C SER A 74 9.57 -9.22 10.16
N ILE A 75 10.56 -9.11 9.27
CA ILE A 75 11.54 -10.17 8.98
C ILE A 75 12.85 -10.02 9.77
N CYS A 76 12.89 -9.09 10.73
CA CYS A 76 14.06 -8.80 11.58
C CYS A 76 15.33 -8.44 10.79
N LEU A 77 15.19 -7.74 9.67
CA LEU A 77 16.32 -7.35 8.83
C LEU A 77 17.26 -6.37 9.57
N SER A 78 18.55 -6.48 9.29
CA SER A 78 19.55 -5.55 9.82
C SER A 78 19.27 -4.12 9.37
N THR A 79 19.70 -3.11 10.16
CA THR A 79 19.56 -1.69 9.79
C THR A 79 20.14 -1.39 8.41
N MET A 80 21.29 -2.00 8.10
CA MET A 80 21.94 -1.87 6.79
C MET A 80 21.08 -2.49 5.67
N GLY A 81 20.66 -3.74 5.85
CA GLY A 81 19.81 -4.43 4.89
C GLY A 81 18.49 -3.72 4.63
N THR A 82 17.87 -3.18 5.68
CA THR A 82 16.64 -2.39 5.59
C THR A 82 16.82 -1.17 4.70
N ALA A 83 17.85 -0.36 4.93
CA ALA A 83 17.99 0.86 4.14
C ALA A 83 18.41 0.54 2.71
N ILE A 84 19.25 -0.48 2.47
CA ILE A 84 19.52 -0.96 1.11
C ILE A 84 18.22 -1.34 0.40
N PHE A 85 17.37 -2.15 1.04
CA PHE A 85 16.09 -2.56 0.46
C PHE A 85 15.18 -1.35 0.18
N CYS A 86 15.03 -0.45 1.15
CA CYS A 86 14.21 0.76 1.00
C CYS A 86 14.72 1.66 -0.13
N THR A 87 16.03 1.87 -0.23
CA THR A 87 16.64 2.67 -1.30
C THR A 87 16.47 2.00 -2.67
N VAL A 88 16.60 0.67 -2.76
CA VAL A 88 16.33 -0.06 -4.01
C VAL A 88 14.86 0.11 -4.41
N MET A 89 13.92 -0.11 -3.49
CA MET A 89 12.48 0.01 -3.76
C MET A 89 12.10 1.43 -4.16
N GLU A 90 12.64 2.44 -3.48
CA GLU A 90 12.46 3.84 -3.84
C GLU A 90 13.01 4.14 -5.24
N SER A 91 14.23 3.71 -5.53
CA SER A 91 14.84 3.91 -6.85
C SER A 91 13.97 3.31 -7.95
N LEU A 92 13.34 2.16 -7.72
CA LEU A 92 12.40 1.55 -8.66
C LEU A 92 11.13 2.38 -8.83
N ALA A 93 10.55 2.88 -7.73
CA ALA A 93 9.37 3.74 -7.77
C ALA A 93 9.64 5.05 -8.52
N LEU A 94 10.82 5.64 -8.34
CA LEU A 94 11.26 6.83 -9.09
C LEU A 94 11.46 6.50 -10.58
N SER A 95 12.16 5.41 -10.88
CA SER A 95 12.43 4.98 -12.26
C SER A 95 11.14 4.64 -13.02
N MET A 96 10.08 4.19 -12.34
CA MET A 96 8.78 3.90 -12.96
C MET A 96 8.15 5.12 -13.65
N THR A 97 8.49 6.34 -13.22
CA THR A 97 7.99 7.58 -13.84
C THR A 97 8.67 7.91 -15.18
N GLU A 98 9.76 7.22 -15.51
CA GLU A 98 10.43 7.41 -16.80
C GLU A 98 9.66 6.70 -17.92
N ALA A 99 9.50 7.38 -19.06
CA ALA A 99 8.70 6.88 -20.17
C ALA A 99 9.21 5.54 -20.76
N SER A 100 10.50 5.24 -20.59
CA SER A 100 11.17 4.03 -21.07
C SER A 100 11.00 2.81 -20.16
N SER A 101 10.40 2.97 -18.99
CA SER A 101 10.35 1.92 -17.98
C SER A 101 9.27 0.90 -18.30
N SER A 102 9.70 -0.31 -18.70
CA SER A 102 8.85 -1.48 -18.78
C SER A 102 8.91 -2.28 -17.48
N PHE A 103 7.90 -3.11 -17.25
CA PHE A 103 7.87 -4.04 -16.12
C PHE A 103 9.11 -4.96 -16.14
N GLU A 104 9.46 -5.52 -17.30
CA GLU A 104 10.61 -6.44 -17.40
C GLU A 104 11.94 -5.77 -17.09
N VAL A 105 12.11 -4.52 -17.55
CA VAL A 105 13.33 -3.74 -17.28
C VAL A 105 13.45 -3.46 -15.79
N LEU A 106 12.39 -2.99 -15.13
CA LEU A 106 12.43 -2.69 -13.70
C LEU A 106 12.59 -3.94 -12.84
N PHE A 107 11.92 -5.03 -13.20
CA PHE A 107 12.09 -6.30 -12.49
C PHE A 107 13.51 -6.84 -12.62
N LYS A 108 14.11 -6.76 -13.81
CA LYS A 108 15.50 -7.14 -14.03
C LYS A 108 16.45 -6.28 -13.18
N THR A 109 16.27 -4.96 -13.20
CA THR A 109 17.05 -4.03 -12.38
C THR A 109 16.94 -4.37 -10.90
N PHE A 110 15.73 -4.64 -10.40
CA PHE A 110 15.50 -5.08 -9.03
C PHE A 110 16.27 -6.38 -8.71
N ALA A 111 16.11 -7.42 -9.53
CA ALA A 111 16.79 -8.70 -9.34
C ALA A 111 18.32 -8.55 -9.34
N ASP A 112 18.85 -7.72 -10.23
CA ASP A 112 20.29 -7.43 -10.30
C ASP A 112 20.79 -6.70 -9.03
N HIS A 113 20.01 -5.74 -8.50
CA HIS A 113 20.33 -5.10 -7.22
C HIS A 113 20.30 -6.10 -6.07
N MET A 114 19.22 -6.87 -5.93
CA MET A 114 19.07 -7.85 -4.85
C MET A 114 20.21 -8.86 -4.84
N LYS A 115 20.56 -9.39 -6.03
CA LYS A 115 21.68 -10.34 -6.17
C LYS A 115 23.01 -9.71 -5.79
N ARG A 116 23.31 -8.50 -6.30
CA ARG A 116 24.59 -7.82 -6.00
C ARG A 116 24.75 -7.56 -4.51
N HIS A 117 23.69 -7.12 -3.83
CA HIS A 117 23.74 -6.84 -2.40
C HIS A 117 23.75 -8.12 -1.54
N GLN A 118 23.14 -9.20 -2.02
CA GLN A 118 23.28 -10.53 -1.42
C GLN A 118 24.73 -11.03 -1.52
N ASP A 119 25.35 -10.93 -2.70
CA ASP A 119 26.74 -11.36 -2.94
C ASP A 119 27.74 -10.55 -2.11
N ALA A 120 27.42 -9.28 -1.80
CA ALA A 120 28.18 -8.42 -0.91
C ALA A 120 27.97 -8.73 0.59
N GLY A 121 27.03 -9.63 0.94
CA GLY A 121 26.80 -10.07 2.31
C GLY A 121 25.96 -9.13 3.17
N TYR A 122 25.19 -8.21 2.57
CA TYR A 122 24.31 -7.31 3.33
C TYR A 122 23.09 -8.02 3.93
N PHE A 123 22.67 -9.13 3.33
CA PHE A 123 21.59 -9.99 3.81
C PHE A 123 21.78 -11.43 3.31
N THR A 124 21.18 -12.37 4.02
CA THR A 124 21.19 -13.81 3.72
C THR A 124 20.31 -14.16 2.52
N ALA A 125 20.47 -15.37 1.99
CA ALA A 125 19.63 -15.87 0.89
C ALA A 125 18.14 -15.98 1.28
N GLU A 126 17.84 -16.29 2.54
CA GLU A 126 16.47 -16.39 3.04
C GLU A 126 15.81 -15.01 3.14
N GLU A 127 16.53 -14.01 3.68
CA GLU A 127 16.09 -12.63 3.71
C GLU A 127 15.89 -12.05 2.30
N ALA A 128 16.84 -12.31 1.38
CA ALA A 128 16.73 -11.93 -0.03
C ALA A 128 15.44 -12.46 -0.64
N LYS A 129 15.13 -13.74 -0.40
CA LYS A 129 13.91 -14.38 -0.89
C LYS A 129 12.65 -13.71 -0.33
N LEU A 130 12.60 -13.45 0.97
CA LEU A 130 11.45 -12.80 1.60
C LEU A 130 11.22 -11.39 1.05
N MET A 131 12.29 -10.62 0.84
CA MET A 131 12.21 -9.29 0.23
C MET A 131 11.73 -9.32 -1.22
N VAL A 132 12.20 -10.30 -2.01
CA VAL A 132 11.74 -10.51 -3.39
C VAL A 132 10.26 -10.90 -3.41
N ASP A 133 9.86 -11.87 -2.59
CA ASP A 133 8.46 -12.32 -2.51
C ASP A 133 7.53 -11.16 -2.09
N TYR A 134 7.96 -10.33 -1.15
CA TYR A 134 7.23 -9.13 -0.73
C TYR A 134 7.12 -8.08 -1.85
N ALA A 135 8.22 -7.75 -2.53
CA ALA A 135 8.19 -6.79 -3.63
C ALA A 135 7.32 -7.29 -4.79
N MET A 136 7.34 -8.61 -5.06
CA MET A 136 6.48 -9.25 -6.04
C MET A 136 5.00 -9.17 -5.66
N GLY A 137 4.68 -9.43 -4.38
CA GLY A 137 3.31 -9.40 -3.87
C GLY A 137 2.71 -8.00 -3.74
N THR A 138 3.54 -6.96 -3.69
CA THR A 138 3.12 -5.57 -3.48
C THR A 138 3.37 -4.70 -4.72
N PHE A 139 4.61 -4.23 -4.90
CA PHE A 139 4.99 -3.27 -5.93
C PHE A 139 4.75 -3.81 -7.35
N PHE A 140 5.30 -4.99 -7.67
CA PHE A 140 5.21 -5.54 -9.02
C PHE A 140 3.80 -6.05 -9.35
N LYS A 141 3.09 -6.65 -8.39
CA LYS A 141 1.68 -7.03 -8.58
C LYS A 141 0.79 -5.83 -8.94
N HIS A 142 1.06 -4.67 -8.35
CA HIS A 142 0.30 -3.44 -8.57
C HIS A 142 1.03 -2.43 -9.46
N PHE A 143 1.93 -2.91 -10.33
CA PHE A 143 2.79 -2.07 -11.18
C PHE A 143 2.02 -1.00 -11.96
N THR A 144 0.94 -1.38 -12.63
CA THR A 144 0.13 -0.45 -13.44
C THR A 144 -0.53 0.63 -12.59
N LEU A 145 -0.99 0.28 -11.38
CA LEU A 145 -1.61 1.23 -10.46
C LEU A 145 -0.58 2.26 -9.97
N TYR A 146 0.57 1.80 -9.50
CA TYR A 146 1.66 2.69 -9.09
C TYR A 146 2.10 3.60 -10.24
N ARG A 147 2.25 3.06 -11.45
CA ARG A 147 2.62 3.84 -12.62
C ARG A 147 1.60 4.94 -12.90
N MET A 148 0.30 4.62 -12.88
CA MET A 148 -0.74 5.63 -13.05
C MET A 148 -0.64 6.71 -11.98
N CYS A 149 -0.65 6.35 -10.70
CA CYS A 149 -0.62 7.33 -9.62
C CYS A 149 0.60 8.24 -9.65
N LEU A 150 1.77 7.71 -10.02
CA LEU A 150 3.02 8.48 -10.08
C LEU A 150 3.13 9.31 -11.38
N ASP A 151 2.62 8.82 -12.52
CA ASP A 151 2.62 9.53 -13.80
C ASP A 151 1.59 10.67 -13.84
N PHE A 152 0.41 10.48 -13.22
CA PHE A 152 -0.69 11.46 -13.22
C PHE A 152 -0.34 12.79 -12.54
N VAL A 153 0.68 12.79 -11.66
CA VAL A 153 1.11 13.99 -10.95
C VAL A 153 2.13 14.80 -11.76
N GLN A 154 2.96 14.15 -12.59
CA GLN A 154 4.00 14.84 -13.36
C GLN A 154 3.47 15.50 -14.63
N LYS A 155 2.52 14.85 -15.31
CA LYS A 155 1.79 15.50 -16.39
C LYS A 155 0.66 16.23 -15.70
N PRO A 156 0.69 17.58 -15.56
CA PRO A 156 -0.50 18.29 -15.13
C PRO A 156 -1.57 17.75 -16.05
N ALA A 157 -2.57 17.09 -15.46
CA ALA A 157 -3.61 16.47 -16.23
C ALA A 157 -3.90 17.47 -17.33
N ARG A 158 -3.77 17.06 -18.61
CA ARG A 158 -4.73 17.57 -19.57
C ARG A 158 -6.01 17.26 -18.84
N ARG A 159 -6.53 18.25 -18.10
CA ARG A 159 -7.81 18.18 -17.48
C ARG A 159 -8.59 17.74 -18.68
N PHE A 160 -9.05 16.50 -18.69
CA PHE A 160 -10.12 16.14 -19.56
C PHE A 160 -11.25 17.00 -18.99
N MET A 161 -11.23 18.29 -19.34
CA MET A 161 -12.36 19.16 -19.34
C MET A 161 -13.19 18.49 -20.41
N CYS A 162 -13.85 17.42 -20.01
CA CYS A 162 -15.09 17.06 -20.62
C CYS A 162 -15.91 18.31 -20.34
N GLU A 163 -16.00 19.20 -21.33
CA GLU A 163 -17.04 20.22 -21.34
C GLU A 163 -18.35 19.42 -21.32
N VAL A 164 -18.78 19.06 -20.11
CA VAL A 164 -20.11 18.55 -19.87
C VAL A 164 -20.98 19.79 -20.00
N ALA A 165 -21.40 20.05 -21.24
CA ALA A 165 -22.52 20.93 -21.48
C ALA A 165 -23.72 20.26 -20.80
N LEU A 166 -24.09 20.77 -19.63
CA LEU A 166 -25.36 20.43 -19.02
C LEU A 166 -26.43 20.97 -19.97
N GLU A 167 -27.14 20.06 -20.62
CA GLU A 167 -28.30 20.43 -21.42
C GLU A 167 -29.29 21.13 -20.49
N GLU A 168 -29.69 22.36 -20.83
CA GLU A 168 -30.69 23.08 -20.05
C GLU A 168 -31.98 22.25 -20.05
N PRO A 169 -32.67 22.14 -18.90
CA PRO A 169 -33.91 21.38 -18.83
C PRO A 169 -34.89 21.93 -19.88
N SER A 170 -35.23 21.12 -20.87
CA SER A 170 -36.14 21.53 -21.94
C SER A 170 -37.51 21.85 -21.33
N PHE A 171 -37.96 23.10 -21.47
CA PHE A 171 -39.32 23.51 -21.16
C PHE A 171 -40.10 23.72 -22.46
N PRO A 172 -41.26 23.08 -22.63
CA PRO A 172 -41.93 22.16 -21.69
C PRO A 172 -41.22 20.79 -21.58
N PRO A 173 -41.41 20.06 -20.46
CA PRO A 173 -40.89 18.70 -20.34
C PRO A 173 -41.34 17.86 -21.53
N PRO A 174 -40.46 17.01 -22.10
CA PRO A 174 -40.83 16.17 -23.22
C PRO A 174 -42.02 15.29 -22.82
N VAL A 175 -43.08 15.33 -23.63
CA VAL A 175 -44.25 14.49 -23.44
C VAL A 175 -43.81 13.04 -23.64
N LEU A 176 -43.91 12.21 -22.59
CA LEU A 176 -43.60 10.80 -22.67
C LEU A 176 -44.63 10.10 -23.56
N VAL A 177 -44.33 10.02 -24.85
CA VAL A 177 -45.16 9.32 -25.84
C VAL A 177 -45.24 7.85 -25.41
N GLY A 178 -46.42 7.42 -24.93
CA GLY A 178 -46.66 6.07 -24.42
C GLY A 178 -47.11 6.00 -22.95
N ALA A 179 -47.03 7.10 -22.19
CA ALA A 179 -47.53 7.14 -20.81
C ALA A 179 -49.08 7.10 -20.70
N GLU A 180 -49.79 7.31 -21.81
CA GLU A 180 -51.25 7.31 -21.85
C GLU A 180 -51.88 5.90 -21.89
N ASN A 181 -51.07 4.85 -22.08
CA ASN A 181 -51.55 3.47 -22.19
C ASN A 181 -51.08 2.57 -21.03
N ILE A 182 -50.80 3.13 -19.85
CA ILE A 182 -50.81 2.31 -18.64
C ILE A 182 -52.27 1.99 -18.34
N SER A 183 -52.74 0.89 -18.94
CA SER A 183 -54.02 0.26 -18.65
C SER A 183 -54.27 0.30 -17.14
N GLU A 184 -55.47 0.70 -16.73
CA GLU A 184 -55.91 0.73 -15.33
C GLU A 184 -55.71 -0.65 -14.65
N LYS A 185 -55.64 -1.71 -15.44
CA LYS A 185 -55.27 -3.07 -15.03
C LYS A 185 -53.81 -3.19 -14.55
N ALA A 186 -52.85 -2.56 -15.23
CA ALA A 186 -51.45 -2.52 -14.81
C ALA A 186 -51.26 -1.69 -13.53
N ARG A 187 -52.12 -0.68 -13.32
CA ARG A 187 -52.12 0.15 -12.11
C ARG A 187 -52.72 -0.60 -10.90
N GLN A 188 -53.71 -1.47 -11.13
CA GLN A 188 -54.27 -2.35 -10.09
C GLN A 188 -53.36 -3.55 -9.78
N GLU A 189 -52.66 -4.11 -10.77
CA GLU A 189 -51.69 -5.19 -10.57
C GLU A 189 -50.45 -4.71 -9.79
N ALA A 190 -49.97 -3.48 -10.02
CA ALA A 190 -48.87 -2.90 -9.25
C ALA A 190 -49.25 -2.54 -7.80
N ALA A 191 -50.50 -2.15 -7.54
CA ALA A 191 -50.99 -1.85 -6.18
C ALA A 191 -51.27 -3.12 -5.36
N ALA A 192 -51.50 -4.26 -6.01
CA ALA A 192 -51.71 -5.54 -5.33
C ALA A 192 -50.41 -6.29 -5.00
N ALA A 193 -49.27 -5.88 -5.58
CA ALA A 193 -47.97 -6.51 -5.36
C ALA A 193 -47.21 -5.98 -4.12
N ASP A 194 -47.76 -4.99 -3.41
CA ASP A 194 -47.13 -4.34 -2.26
C ASP A 194 -47.61 -4.91 -0.91
N LEU A 195 -47.53 -6.25 -0.78
CA LEU A 195 -47.61 -6.93 0.53
C LEU A 195 -46.23 -7.51 0.86
N PRO A 196 -45.74 -7.35 2.10
CA PRO A 196 -44.39 -7.76 2.46
C PRO A 196 -44.33 -9.27 2.66
N ALA A 197 -43.66 -9.97 1.76
CA ALA A 197 -43.21 -11.35 1.98
C ALA A 197 -41.73 -11.32 2.37
N GLU A 198 -41.46 -11.74 3.60
CA GLU A 198 -40.13 -11.95 4.15
C GLU A 198 -39.35 -13.06 3.40
N SER A 199 -38.05 -12.80 3.30
CA SER A 199 -36.95 -13.78 3.31
C SER A 199 -36.60 -14.56 2.03
N ALA A 200 -35.31 -14.93 2.05
CA ALA A 200 -34.61 -15.96 1.28
C ALA A 200 -34.09 -15.57 -0.11
N GLY A 201 -32.83 -15.10 -0.10
CA GLY A 201 -31.70 -15.76 -0.76
C GLY A 201 -31.87 -16.26 -2.20
N GLY A 202 -31.05 -15.73 -3.11
CA GLY A 202 -30.87 -16.32 -4.43
C GLY A 202 -29.99 -15.48 -5.33
N GLU A 203 -28.82 -16.04 -5.63
CA GLU A 203 -27.73 -15.57 -6.47
C GLU A 203 -28.14 -14.90 -7.80
N ALA A 204 -27.44 -13.81 -8.15
CA ALA A 204 -27.34 -13.30 -9.50
C ALA A 204 -25.90 -13.50 -10.02
N LYS A 205 -25.74 -14.47 -10.91
CA LYS A 205 -24.59 -14.61 -11.82
C LYS A 205 -24.76 -13.66 -13.00
N GLY A 206 -23.67 -13.02 -13.43
CA GLY A 206 -23.48 -12.61 -14.82
C GLY A 206 -22.83 -11.24 -15.00
N GLY A 207 -21.50 -11.21 -15.08
CA GLY A 207 -20.73 -10.03 -15.48
C GLY A 207 -19.24 -10.35 -15.49
N GLU A 208 -18.74 -10.73 -16.66
CA GLU A 208 -17.42 -11.27 -17.00
C GLU A 208 -16.24 -10.55 -16.31
N ALA A 209 -15.56 -11.29 -15.42
CA ALA A 209 -14.20 -11.05 -15.01
C ALA A 209 -13.43 -12.36 -15.18
N GLU A 210 -12.27 -12.27 -15.81
CA GLU A 210 -11.35 -13.35 -16.13
C GLU A 210 -10.99 -14.15 -14.87
N GLU A 211 -11.55 -15.35 -14.77
CA GLU A 211 -11.47 -16.25 -13.63
C GLU A 211 -10.08 -16.88 -13.57
N VAL A 212 -9.23 -16.37 -12.69
CA VAL A 212 -8.10 -17.16 -12.17
C VAL A 212 -8.71 -18.34 -11.43
N VAL A 213 -8.64 -19.51 -12.05
CA VAL A 213 -8.98 -20.80 -11.44
C VAL A 213 -8.11 -20.97 -10.20
N TYR A 214 -8.62 -20.55 -9.05
CA TYR A 214 -8.14 -21.01 -7.76
C TYR A 214 -8.62 -22.45 -7.64
N ASP A 215 -7.71 -23.37 -7.94
CA ASP A 215 -7.87 -24.78 -7.66
C ASP A 215 -8.34 -24.90 -6.20
N GLY A 216 -9.56 -25.40 -6.02
CA GLY A 216 -10.25 -25.55 -4.74
C GLY A 216 -9.54 -26.61 -3.90
N ASN A 217 -8.33 -26.28 -3.44
CA ASN A 217 -7.55 -27.11 -2.57
C ASN A 217 -8.25 -27.06 -1.22
N GLU A 218 -9.17 -28.01 -1.00
CA GLU A 218 -9.77 -28.29 0.28
C GLU A 218 -8.66 -28.22 1.33
N LEU A 219 -8.71 -27.22 2.21
CA LEU A 219 -7.76 -27.11 3.30
C LEU A 219 -7.79 -28.45 4.03
N SER A 220 -6.65 -29.15 4.01
CA SER A 220 -6.46 -30.37 4.79
C SER A 220 -7.06 -30.18 6.19
N PRO A 221 -7.77 -31.17 6.74
CA PRO A 221 -8.42 -31.07 8.04
C PRO A 221 -7.47 -30.63 9.16
N GLU A 222 -6.16 -30.85 9.00
CA GLU A 222 -5.12 -30.36 9.90
C GLU A 222 -4.94 -28.84 9.84
N LYS A 223 -4.92 -28.25 8.64
CA LYS A 223 -4.81 -26.79 8.47
C LYS A 223 -6.05 -26.08 9.00
N LYS A 224 -7.23 -26.68 8.84
CA LYS A 224 -8.48 -26.15 9.40
C LYS A 224 -8.45 -26.11 10.94
N LYS A 225 -7.99 -27.19 11.59
CA LYS A 225 -7.80 -27.22 13.05
C LYS A 225 -6.81 -26.16 13.54
N ILE A 226 -5.70 -25.94 12.83
CA ILE A 226 -4.72 -24.91 13.20
C ILE A 226 -5.33 -23.51 13.09
N LEU A 227 -6.12 -23.27 12.05
CA LEU A 227 -6.80 -21.99 11.85
C LEU A 227 -7.83 -21.74 12.96
N ASP A 228 -8.67 -22.73 13.26
CA ASP A 228 -9.68 -22.64 14.32
C ASP A 228 -9.05 -22.40 15.70
N MET A 229 -7.90 -23.03 15.98
CA MET A 229 -7.15 -22.81 17.22
C MET A 229 -6.58 -21.39 17.32
N LYS A 230 -6.07 -20.84 16.21
CA LYS A 230 -5.57 -19.45 16.17
C LYS A 230 -6.69 -18.43 16.32
N ILE A 231 -7.86 -18.70 15.72
CA ILE A 231 -9.04 -17.85 15.89
C ILE A 231 -9.45 -17.82 17.36
N ALA A 232 -9.59 -18.98 18.00
CA ALA A 232 -9.93 -19.07 19.42
C ALA A 232 -8.92 -18.36 20.35
N GLU A 233 -7.62 -18.47 20.06
CA GLU A 233 -6.58 -17.75 20.83
C GLU A 233 -6.72 -16.23 20.68
N SER A 234 -6.96 -15.76 19.45
CA SER A 234 -7.12 -14.33 19.17
C SER A 234 -8.38 -13.74 19.83
N GLU A 235 -9.49 -14.47 19.83
CA GLU A 235 -10.73 -14.07 20.48
C GLU A 235 -10.58 -13.99 21.99
N GLY A 236 -9.87 -14.94 22.60
CA GLY A 236 -9.55 -14.91 24.03
C GLY A 236 -8.71 -13.68 24.40
N ARG A 237 -7.72 -13.35 23.58
CA ARG A 237 -6.87 -12.16 23.78
C ARG A 237 -7.67 -10.86 23.68
N ILE A 238 -8.59 -10.76 22.73
CA ILE A 238 -9.47 -9.60 22.57
C ILE A 238 -10.42 -9.48 23.75
N ARG A 239 -11.03 -10.58 24.19
CA ARG A 239 -11.95 -10.60 25.34
C ARG A 239 -11.28 -10.12 26.62
N ASN A 240 -10.04 -10.56 26.87
CA ASN A 240 -9.26 -10.12 28.04
C ASN A 240 -8.96 -8.62 27.97
N LYS A 241 -8.51 -8.12 26.81
CA LYS A 241 -8.27 -6.68 26.62
C LYS A 241 -9.53 -5.85 26.83
N LEU A 242 -10.69 -6.35 26.40
CA LEU A 242 -11.97 -5.68 26.58
C LEU A 242 -12.37 -5.62 28.06
N GLY A 243 -12.15 -6.71 28.81
CA GLY A 243 -12.35 -6.76 30.26
C GLY A 243 -11.48 -5.74 31.01
N ASP A 244 -10.19 -5.70 30.70
CA ASP A 244 -9.24 -4.76 31.30
C ASP A 244 -9.63 -3.29 31.05
N LEU A 245 -10.13 -2.99 29.84
CA LEU A 245 -10.62 -1.65 29.50
C LEU A 245 -11.88 -1.29 30.29
N LEU A 246 -12.82 -2.23 30.44
CA LEU A 246 -14.07 -2.03 31.17
C LEU A 246 -13.82 -1.79 32.67
N GLU A 247 -12.88 -2.51 33.27
CA GLU A 247 -12.46 -2.30 34.65
C GLU A 247 -11.80 -0.94 34.87
N ARG A 248 -11.03 -0.44 33.90
CA ARG A 248 -10.44 0.91 33.97
C ARG A 248 -11.50 2.00 33.89
N THR A 249 -12.52 1.83 33.05
CA THR A 249 -13.61 2.82 32.91
C THR A 249 -14.58 2.86 34.09
N THR A 250 -14.65 1.80 34.90
CA THR A 250 -15.58 1.73 36.04
C THR A 250 -14.95 2.14 37.38
N LYS A 251 -13.61 2.24 37.44
CA LYS A 251 -12.85 2.65 38.64
C LYS A 251 -12.31 4.09 38.58
N GLY A 252 -12.48 4.80 37.47
CA GLY A 252 -12.13 6.21 37.31
C GLY A 252 -13.38 7.09 37.30
#